data_AF-A0A966PC91-F1
#
_entry.id   AF-A0A966PC91-F1
#
_cell.length_a   1.000
_cell.length_b   1.000
_cell.length_c   1.000
_cell.angle_alpha   90.00
_cell.angle_beta   90.00
_cell.angle_gamma   90.00
#
_symmetry.space_group_name_H-M   'P 1'
#
loop_
_entity.id
_entity.type
_entity.pdbx_description
1 polymer ?
#
loop_
_entity_poly.entity_id
_entity_poly.type
_entity_poly.pdbx_seq_one_letter_code
_entity_poly.pdbx_strand_id
1 'polypeptide(L)'
;MPKIAAFPKGFIKQLVSGQMSIYEWVDLATALEIDGLEFYNDFADVQDPSNWPKVRKAVEERGMVIPMMCASPDFTIPDREGRNREIE
;
A
#
# COMPACT_ATOMS: atom_id res chain seq x y z
N MET A 1 -20.12 14.45 -0.33
CA MET A 1 -19.22 14.17 0.81
C MET A 1 -17.83 13.88 0.25
N PRO A 2 -16.75 14.37 0.87
CA PRO A 2 -15.39 14.00 0.46
C PRO A 2 -15.14 12.51 0.74
N LYS A 3 -14.37 11.85 -0.14
CA LYS A 3 -13.93 10.47 0.08
C LYS A 3 -12.69 10.43 0.97
N ILE A 4 -12.61 9.46 1.88
CA ILE A 4 -11.52 9.33 2.85
C ILE A 4 -10.77 8.02 2.61
N ALA A 5 -9.45 8.07 2.70
CA ALA A 5 -8.59 6.89 2.68
C ALA A 5 -7.61 6.89 3.86
N ALA A 6 -7.10 5.71 4.22
CA ALA A 6 -6.14 5.56 5.31
C ALA A 6 -4.87 4.81 4.87
N PHE A 7 -3.74 5.29 5.38
CA PHE A 7 -2.44 4.63 5.27
C PHE A 7 -2.05 3.96 6.60
N PRO A 8 -1.61 2.70 6.61
CA PRO A 8 -1.33 1.96 7.85
C PRO A 8 0.05 2.28 8.44
N LYS A 9 0.33 3.56 8.74
CA LYS A 9 1.67 4.00 9.21
C LYS A 9 2.12 3.26 10.47
N GLY A 10 1.20 2.97 11.38
CA GLY A 10 1.47 2.23 12.62
C GLY A 10 1.90 0.78 12.41
N PHE A 11 1.51 0.18 11.28
CA PHE A 11 1.78 -1.23 10.94
C PHE A 11 2.83 -1.40 9.83
N ILE A 12 3.42 -0.31 9.33
CA ILE A 12 4.28 -0.31 8.14
C ILE A 12 5.41 -1.35 8.23
N LYS A 13 6.06 -1.48 9.39
CA LYS A 13 7.16 -2.44 9.59
C LYS A 13 6.66 -3.89 9.50
N GLN A 14 5.48 -4.17 10.05
CA GLN A 14 4.89 -5.52 10.05
C GLN A 14 4.44 -5.91 8.65
N LEU A 15 3.81 -4.99 7.92
CA LEU A 15 3.38 -5.19 6.53
C LEU A 15 4.55 -5.37 5.56
N VAL A 16 5.65 -4.62 5.75
CA VAL A 16 6.88 -4.78 4.95
C VAL A 16 7.56 -6.12 5.25
N SER A 17 7.65 -6.50 6.53
CA SER A 17 8.27 -7.77 6.93
C SER A 17 7.42 -9.02 6.65
N GLY A 18 6.13 -8.87 6.33
CA GLY A 18 5.18 -9.97 6.20
C GLY A 18 4.68 -10.55 7.52
N GLN A 19 5.03 -9.96 8.67
CA GLN A 19 4.46 -10.32 9.97
C GLN A 19 2.96 -10.04 10.07
N MET A 20 2.50 -9.06 9.30
CA MET A 20 1.09 -8.75 9.10
C MET A 20 0.84 -8.77 7.59
N SER A 21 -0.17 -9.50 7.15
CA SER A 21 -0.59 -9.50 5.76
C SER A 21 -1.38 -8.24 5.42
N ILE A 22 -1.37 -7.87 4.14
CA ILE A 22 -2.21 -6.78 3.64
C ILE A 22 -3.69 -7.09 3.87
N TYR A 23 -4.10 -8.37 3.85
CA TYR A 23 -5.48 -8.79 4.10
C TYR A 23 -5.94 -8.48 5.52
N GLU A 24 -5.08 -8.71 6.53
CA GLU A 24 -5.35 -8.31 7.91
C GLU A 24 -5.50 -6.79 8.03
N TRP A 25 -4.73 -6.02 7.25
CA TRP A 25 -4.89 -4.56 7.21
C TRP A 25 -6.24 -4.17 6.59
N VAL A 26 -6.60 -4.77 5.46
CA VAL A 26 -7.91 -4.51 4.81
C VAL A 26 -9.05 -4.81 5.78
N ASP A 27 -8.99 -5.92 6.52
CA ASP A 27 -10.00 -6.27 7.52
C ASP A 27 -10.06 -5.27 8.67
N LEU A 28 -8.91 -4.91 9.26
CA LEU A 28 -8.83 -3.94 10.35
C LEU A 28 -9.40 -2.58 9.93
N ALA A 29 -9.14 -2.15 8.70
CA ALA A 29 -9.56 -0.84 8.21
C ALA A 29 -11.08 -0.71 7.99
N THR A 30 -11.81 -1.83 7.85
CA THR A 30 -13.28 -1.79 7.70
C THR A 30 -13.98 -1.09 8.87
N ALA A 31 -13.42 -1.18 10.08
CA ALA A 31 -13.96 -0.52 11.27
C ALA A 31 -13.85 1.00 11.23
N LEU A 32 -13.10 1.57 10.28
CA LEU A 32 -12.90 3.02 10.14
C LEU A 32 -13.98 3.70 9.30
N GLU A 33 -14.86 2.94 8.63
CA GLU A 33 -15.91 3.47 7.75
C GLU A 33 -15.39 4.43 6.67
N ILE A 34 -14.28 4.05 6.01
CA ILE A 34 -13.58 4.84 4.97
C ILE A 34 -13.81 4.27 3.57
N ASP A 35 -13.54 5.09 2.54
CA ASP A 35 -13.77 4.74 1.13
C ASP A 35 -12.58 4.00 0.49
N GLY A 36 -11.38 4.09 1.07
CA GLY A 36 -10.19 3.51 0.44
C GLY A 36 -8.98 3.31 1.33
N LEU A 37 -7.99 2.60 0.78
CA LEU A 37 -6.76 2.23 1.47
C LEU A 37 -5.54 2.65 0.67
N GLU A 38 -4.59 3.31 1.33
CA GLU A 38 -3.32 3.68 0.73
C GLU A 38 -2.29 2.60 1.00
N PHE A 39 -1.53 2.21 -0.04
CA PHE A 39 -0.53 1.15 0.04
C PHE A 39 0.89 1.68 -0.08
N TYR A 40 1.86 0.87 0.36
CA TYR A 40 3.28 1.09 0.15
C TYR A 40 3.82 -0.02 -0.76
N ASN A 41 4.69 0.34 -1.70
CA ASN A 41 5.26 -0.60 -2.66
C ASN A 41 6.01 -1.76 -1.98
N ASP A 42 6.64 -1.51 -0.83
CA ASP A 42 7.42 -2.54 -0.11
C ASP A 42 6.59 -3.45 0.81
N PHE A 43 5.25 -3.36 0.81
CA PHE A 43 4.45 -4.36 1.51
C PHE A 43 4.69 -5.75 0.94
N ALA A 44 4.92 -6.73 1.80
CA ALA A 44 5.32 -8.08 1.40
C ALA A 44 4.36 -8.71 0.38
N ASP A 45 3.06 -8.53 0.59
CA ASP A 45 2.01 -9.06 -0.31
C ASP A 45 1.89 -8.33 -1.66
N VAL A 46 2.56 -7.20 -1.84
CA VAL A 46 2.59 -6.43 -3.10
C VAL A 46 3.83 -6.77 -3.93
N GLN A 47 4.85 -7.40 -3.34
CA GLN A 47 6.09 -7.75 -4.01
C GLN A 47 5.92 -8.83 -5.10
N ASP A 48 4.89 -9.67 -5.01
CA ASP A 48 4.54 -10.65 -6.05
C ASP A 48 3.34 -10.16 -6.89
N PRO A 49 3.54 -9.81 -8.18
CA PRO A 49 2.47 -9.41 -9.08
C PRO A 49 1.35 -10.45 -9.24
N SER A 50 1.64 -11.73 -9.01
CA SER A 50 0.62 -12.79 -9.05
C SER A 50 -0.45 -12.61 -7.95
N ASN A 51 -0.11 -11.87 -6.89
CA ASN A 51 -1.00 -11.60 -5.76
C ASN A 51 -1.90 -10.38 -5.96
N TRP A 52 -1.55 -9.46 -6.87
CA TRP A 52 -2.29 -8.19 -7.05
C TRP A 52 -3.79 -8.38 -7.33
N PRO A 53 -4.24 -9.33 -8.17
CA PRO A 53 -5.68 -9.54 -8.39
C PRO A 53 -6.41 -9.97 -7.12
N LYS A 54 -5.75 -10.75 -6.24
CA LYS A 54 -6.33 -11.22 -4.97
C LYS A 54 -6.44 -10.05 -3.98
N VAL A 55 -5.40 -9.23 -3.89
CA VAL A 55 -5.40 -8.02 -3.05
C VAL A 55 -6.49 -7.05 -3.49
N ARG A 56 -6.58 -6.75 -4.80
CA ARG A 56 -7.64 -5.91 -5.36
C ARG A 56 -9.02 -6.43 -4.96
N LYS A 57 -9.27 -7.72 -5.20
CA LYS A 57 -10.55 -8.36 -4.89
C LYS A 57 -10.89 -8.23 -3.41
N ALA A 58 -9.93 -8.45 -2.50
CA ALA A 58 -10.16 -8.32 -1.07
C ALA A 58 -10.58 -6.90 -0.65
N VAL A 59 -9.99 -5.86 -1.26
CA VAL A 59 -10.37 -4.46 -1.01
C VAL A 59 -11.76 -4.15 -1.58
N GLU A 60 -12.03 -4.56 -2.82
CA GLU A 60 -13.31 -4.32 -3.50
C GLU A 60 -14.48 -5.05 -2.82
N GLU A 61 -14.27 -6.27 -2.31
CA GLU A 61 -15.29 -7.04 -1.56
C GLU A 61 -15.76 -6.33 -0.28
N ARG A 62 -14.93 -5.44 0.27
CA ARG A 62 -15.25 -4.62 1.45
C ARG A 62 -15.76 -3.23 1.08
N GLY A 63 -16.06 -2.99 -0.21
CA GLY A 63 -16.60 -1.74 -0.71
C GLY A 63 -15.61 -0.58 -0.77
N MET A 64 -14.31 -0.87 -0.62
CA MET A 64 -13.24 0.13 -0.63
C MET A 64 -12.50 0.13 -1.98
N VAL A 65 -11.68 1.16 -2.21
CA VAL A 65 -10.75 1.25 -3.34
C VAL A 65 -9.29 1.40 -2.87
N ILE A 66 -8.33 1.32 -3.79
CA ILE A 66 -6.91 1.60 -3.53
C ILE A 66 -6.54 2.89 -4.29
N PRO A 67 -6.76 4.09 -3.72
CA PRO A 67 -6.60 5.34 -4.46
C PRO A 67 -5.14 5.82 -4.56
N MET A 68 -4.22 5.24 -3.79
CA MET A 68 -2.82 5.65 -3.75
C MET A 68 -1.86 4.49 -3.47
N MET A 69 -0.73 4.51 -4.18
CA MET A 69 0.46 3.72 -3.90
C MET A 69 1.61 4.67 -3.58
N CYS A 70 2.19 4.54 -2.40
CA CYS A 70 3.38 5.28 -1.98
C CYS A 70 4.63 4.50 -2.40
N ALA A 71 5.59 5.19 -3.03
CA ALA A 71 6.93 4.65 -3.31
C ALA A 71 8.05 5.48 -2.65
N SER A 72 7.75 6.72 -2.24
CA SER A 72 8.68 7.65 -1.57
C SER A 72 10.09 7.75 -2.18
N PRO A 73 10.23 7.90 -3.51
CA PRO A 73 11.55 7.99 -4.15
C PRO A 73 12.30 9.27 -3.75
N ASP A 74 13.63 9.18 -3.66
CA ASP A 74 14.49 10.35 -3.44
C ASP A 74 15.12 10.88 -4.75
N PHE A 75 14.39 11.74 -5.43
CA PHE A 75 14.88 12.43 -6.62
C PHE A 75 15.80 13.63 -6.33
N THR A 76 16.13 13.89 -5.06
CA THR A 76 17.01 15.00 -4.66
C THR A 76 18.48 14.59 -4.56
N ILE A 77 18.78 13.29 -4.63
CA ILE A 77 20.14 12.75 -4.61
C ILE A 77 20.97 13.38 -5.75
N PRO A 78 22.18 13.92 -5.48
CA PRO A 78 23.03 14.53 -6.50
C PRO A 78 23.46 13.55 -7.61
N ASP A 79 23.67 12.29 -7.25
CA ASP A 79 24.05 11.21 -8.18
C ASP A 79 22.95 10.95 -9.21
N ARG A 80 23.30 11.06 -10.49
CA ARG A 80 22.38 10.81 -11.61
C ARG A 80 21.91 9.36 -11.63
N GLU A 81 22.81 8.43 -11.39
CA GLU A 81 22.47 7.01 -11.42
C GLU A 81 21.62 6.62 -10.20
N GLY A 82 21.83 7.28 -9.06
CA GLY A 82 20.92 7.23 -7.90
C GLY A 82 19.50 7.59 -8.26
N ARG A 83 19.27 8.76 -8.88
CA ARG A 83 17.92 9.17 -9.31
C ARG A 83 17.31 8.22 -10.34
N ASN A 84 18.11 7.63 -11.23
CA ASN A 84 17.60 6.63 -12.18
C ASN A 84 17.09 5.38 -11.45
N ARG A 85 17.79 4.90 -10.42
CA ARG A 85 17.35 3.75 -9.61
C ARG A 85 16.04 3.99 -8.86
N GLU A 86 15.69 5.23 -8.56
CA GLU A 86 14.42 5.59 -7.93
C GLU A 86 13.20 5.50 -8.88
N ILE A 87 13.43 5.29 -10.18
CA ILE A 87 12.38 5.10 -11.22
C ILE A 87 12.14 3.61 -11.52
N GLU A 88 13.18 2.79 -11.38
CA GLU A 88 13.21 1.34 -11.70
C GLU A 88 12.47 0.50 -10.66
#